data_AF-A0A8J5C1J9-F1
#
_entry.id   AF-A0A8J5C1J9-F1
#
_cell.length_a   1.000
_cell.length_b   1.000
_cell.length_c   1.000
_cell.angle_alpha   90.00
_cell.angle_beta   90.00
_cell.angle_gamma   90.00
#
_symmetry.space_group_name_H-M   'P 1'
#
loop_
_entity.id
_entity.type
_entity.pdbx_description
1 polymer ?
#
loop_
_entity_poly.entity_id
_entity_poly.type
_entity_poly.pdbx_seq_one_letter_code
_entity_poly.pdbx_strand_id
1 'polypeptide(L)'
;MGFSILPPTEVGCPIPENTPHAVSVTLPTWKATVAYEEGEDWVVQKMSSGYPRFFVHSRIQELCAWAEQRYGRPGEVAWVFPTFEIAKRCRDFVRARSDHKKIRIMQLTTPHTDEGVPVTIVFVFVSQDLKPICKQYWQHTGEGISSRLGEYCLEEFSVIPKTDGHVKDYNAFHGSKFEEKVSSKPVSESAEMQTFVEERFGRNLDGKFATEAKEALRKRIAGQIPHCSPNDVYLYPTGMTAIFSAHRAILEISGEHKSICFGFPYVDTLNILRKFGPGVHFLGNGEDVDIDEVERLCKEEQILALFCEVPSNPLLKTPDLKRLRALADKYNFAIIVDDTVGNMLNIDVHDYADVVASSLTKVFSGDSNVMGGCTVLNSKSPWYPKFQNILKHQYEDTVWGEDAIYLERNSRDFANRNNHINENAEAVVELLEKSPLVKKVFYPKTAPSKHHYEAIKTPNGGYGGLVSIVLNDEDSAKRFFDTLQTAKGPSLGTNFTLTCPYAILAHYGELDFVESFGVDRNLVRISVGLEPKEELIRVFEKALSVCQ
;
A
#
# COMPACT_ATOMS: atom_id res chain seq x y z
N MET A 1 23.62 -6.94 6.42
CA MET A 1 22.99 -8.11 7.07
C MET A 1 23.14 -9.27 6.11
N GLY A 2 23.63 -10.42 6.55
CA GLY A 2 23.62 -11.63 5.71
C GLY A 2 22.17 -12.05 5.49
N PHE A 3 21.73 -12.14 4.23
CA PHE A 3 20.43 -12.72 3.90
C PHE A 3 20.49 -14.20 4.27
N SER A 4 19.77 -14.61 5.32
CA SER A 4 19.55 -16.03 5.59
C SER A 4 18.76 -16.64 4.43
N ILE A 5 19.26 -17.76 3.93
CA ILE A 5 19.18 -18.26 2.55
C ILE A 5 17.83 -18.94 2.20
N LEU A 6 16.90 -19.06 3.14
CA LEU A 6 15.63 -19.78 2.91
C LEU A 6 14.43 -18.89 3.21
N PRO A 7 13.53 -18.67 2.24
CA PRO A 7 12.31 -17.90 2.48
C PRO A 7 11.37 -18.65 3.43
N PRO A 8 10.47 -17.94 4.13
CA PRO A 8 9.41 -18.58 4.90
C PRO A 8 8.59 -19.49 4.00
N THR A 9 8.33 -20.71 4.49
CA THR A 9 7.55 -21.73 3.77
C THR A 9 6.27 -22.13 4.49
N GLU A 10 6.05 -21.63 5.71
CA GLU A 10 4.85 -21.91 6.47
C GLU A 10 3.72 -20.94 6.10
N VAL A 11 2.58 -21.49 5.70
CA VAL A 11 1.38 -20.73 5.34
C VAL A 11 0.95 -19.83 6.49
N GLY A 12 0.69 -18.56 6.18
CA GLY A 12 0.14 -17.60 7.14
C GLY A 12 1.18 -16.90 8.02
N CYS A 13 2.48 -17.25 7.90
CA CYS A 13 3.57 -16.56 8.60
C CYS A 13 3.85 -15.17 7.99
N PRO A 14 4.19 -14.15 8.80
CA PRO A 14 4.52 -12.81 8.33
C PRO A 14 5.79 -12.80 7.46
N ILE A 15 5.87 -11.85 6.52
CA ILE A 15 7.06 -11.60 5.70
C ILE A 15 7.50 -10.13 5.85
N PRO A 16 8.67 -9.86 6.47
CA PRO A 16 9.67 -10.81 6.97
C PRO A 16 9.21 -11.55 8.23
N GLU A 17 9.82 -12.71 8.49
CA GLU A 17 9.61 -13.43 9.76
C GLU A 17 9.98 -12.53 10.95
N ASN A 18 9.32 -12.75 12.10
CA ASN A 18 9.58 -12.05 13.37
C ASN A 18 9.37 -10.52 13.34
N THR A 19 8.55 -10.03 12.42
CA THR A 19 8.12 -8.62 12.44
C THR A 19 6.64 -8.54 12.81
N PRO A 20 6.28 -8.03 14.01
CA PRO A 20 4.89 -7.98 14.49
C PRO A 20 3.99 -7.06 13.66
N HIS A 21 4.55 -6.27 12.75
CA HIS A 21 3.85 -5.36 11.85
C HIS A 21 4.22 -5.59 10.39
N ALA A 22 4.56 -6.83 10.04
CA ALA A 22 4.83 -7.19 8.65
C ALA A 22 3.63 -6.82 7.75
N VAL A 23 3.92 -6.28 6.57
CA VAL A 23 2.88 -5.87 5.59
C VAL A 23 2.64 -6.93 4.52
N SER A 24 3.09 -8.16 4.75
CA SER A 24 2.91 -9.31 3.86
C SER A 24 2.85 -10.61 4.65
N VAL A 25 2.42 -11.67 3.97
CA VAL A 25 2.13 -12.99 4.53
C VAL A 25 2.52 -14.09 3.54
N THR A 26 2.91 -15.23 4.09
CA THR A 26 3.42 -16.38 3.34
C THR A 26 2.30 -17.21 2.74
N LEU A 27 2.29 -17.29 1.41
CA LEU A 27 1.47 -18.18 0.59
C LEU A 27 2.41 -18.98 -0.33
N PRO A 28 3.02 -20.07 0.17
CA PRO A 28 4.23 -20.68 -0.38
C PRO A 28 4.01 -21.54 -1.63
N THR A 29 2.75 -21.90 -1.92
CA THR A 29 2.38 -22.74 -3.05
C THR A 29 1.15 -22.21 -3.76
N TRP A 30 0.99 -22.56 -5.04
CA TRP A 30 -0.18 -22.19 -5.83
C TRP A 30 -1.46 -22.67 -5.16
N LYS A 31 -1.43 -23.88 -4.61
CA LYS A 31 -2.54 -24.44 -3.83
C LYS A 31 -2.89 -23.57 -2.63
N ALA A 32 -1.90 -23.06 -1.90
CA ALA A 32 -2.14 -22.16 -0.77
C ALA A 32 -2.75 -20.82 -1.23
N THR A 33 -2.35 -20.30 -2.40
CA THR A 33 -2.96 -19.10 -2.98
C THR A 33 -4.41 -19.32 -3.37
N VAL A 34 -4.74 -20.42 -4.07
CA VAL A 34 -6.13 -20.76 -4.41
C VAL A 34 -6.97 -20.96 -3.15
N ALA A 35 -6.47 -21.73 -2.19
CA ALA A 35 -7.17 -22.01 -0.93
C ALA A 35 -7.39 -20.74 -0.09
N TYR A 36 -6.50 -19.74 -0.17
CA TYR A 36 -6.72 -18.42 0.43
C TYR A 36 -7.93 -17.71 -0.19
N GLU A 37 -8.03 -17.71 -1.52
CA GLU A 37 -9.12 -17.06 -2.26
C GLU A 37 -10.45 -17.80 -2.13
N GLU A 38 -10.42 -19.13 -2.02
CA GLU A 38 -11.61 -19.96 -1.75
C GLU A 38 -12.03 -19.95 -0.27
N GLY A 39 -11.22 -19.37 0.61
CA GLY A 39 -11.50 -19.28 2.04
C GLY A 39 -11.41 -20.63 2.77
N GLU A 40 -10.54 -21.53 2.32
CA GLU A 40 -10.37 -22.83 2.97
C GLU A 40 -9.75 -22.70 4.38
N ASP A 41 -10.33 -23.43 5.34
CA ASP A 41 -9.99 -23.34 6.76
C ASP A 41 -8.50 -23.52 7.07
N TRP A 42 -7.82 -24.45 6.37
CA TRP A 42 -6.42 -24.77 6.65
C TRP A 42 -5.44 -23.64 6.28
N VAL A 43 -5.86 -22.68 5.44
CA VAL A 43 -5.13 -21.44 5.17
C VAL A 43 -5.63 -20.33 6.07
N VAL A 44 -6.93 -20.05 6.07
CA VAL A 44 -7.53 -18.90 6.77
C VAL A 44 -7.22 -18.93 8.27
N GLN A 45 -7.29 -20.10 8.92
CA GLN A 45 -7.02 -20.24 10.36
C GLN A 45 -5.54 -20.08 10.72
N LYS A 46 -4.62 -20.20 9.74
CA LYS A 46 -3.18 -20.02 9.95
C LYS A 46 -2.71 -18.59 9.69
N MET A 47 -3.57 -17.72 9.15
CA MET A 47 -3.22 -16.34 8.85
C MET A 47 -2.96 -15.57 10.14
N SER A 48 -1.68 -15.39 10.47
CA SER A 48 -1.25 -14.57 11.62
C SER A 48 -1.12 -13.09 11.24
N SER A 49 -0.90 -12.82 9.96
CA SER A 49 -0.78 -11.48 9.37
C SER A 49 -1.33 -11.48 7.94
N GLY A 50 -1.38 -10.32 7.31
CA GLY A 50 -1.70 -10.14 5.91
C GLY A 50 -1.43 -8.70 5.48
N TYR A 51 -1.69 -8.38 4.21
CA TYR A 51 -1.59 -6.99 3.78
C TYR A 51 -2.67 -6.17 4.52
N PRO A 52 -2.32 -5.18 5.38
CA PRO A 52 -3.23 -4.70 6.44
C PRO A 52 -4.58 -4.13 5.98
N ARG A 53 -4.72 -3.79 4.70
CA ARG A 53 -6.00 -3.33 4.10
C ARG A 53 -6.95 -4.47 3.71
N PHE A 54 -6.44 -5.65 3.36
CA PHE A 54 -7.25 -6.83 2.99
C PHE A 54 -7.50 -7.74 4.18
N PHE A 55 -6.48 -7.87 5.04
CA PHE A 55 -6.51 -8.57 6.30
C PHE A 55 -6.25 -7.56 7.42
N VAL A 56 -7.28 -7.21 8.19
CA VAL A 56 -7.14 -6.27 9.31
C VAL A 56 -6.21 -6.90 10.34
N HIS A 57 -5.18 -6.19 10.76
CA HIS A 57 -4.17 -6.71 11.68
C HIS A 57 -4.78 -7.18 13.02
N SER A 58 -4.25 -8.25 13.62
CA SER A 58 -4.77 -8.84 14.88
C SER A 58 -4.92 -7.82 16.01
N ARG A 59 -3.91 -6.97 16.23
CA ARG A 59 -3.97 -5.86 17.21
C ARG A 59 -5.13 -4.89 16.99
N ILE A 60 -5.46 -4.59 15.73
CA ILE A 60 -6.60 -3.72 15.40
C ILE A 60 -7.91 -4.47 15.68
N GLN A 61 -7.98 -5.77 15.37
CA GLN A 61 -9.14 -6.60 15.70
C GLN A 61 -9.36 -6.69 17.23
N GLU A 62 -8.28 -6.88 18.00
CA GLU A 62 -8.30 -6.87 19.47
C GLU A 62 -8.81 -5.54 20.02
N LEU A 63 -8.34 -4.41 19.47
CA LEU A 63 -8.81 -3.08 19.83
C LEU A 63 -10.30 -2.86 19.50
N CYS A 64 -10.76 -3.32 18.33
CA CYS A 64 -12.18 -3.28 18.00
C CYS A 64 -13.01 -4.15 18.95
N ALA A 65 -12.58 -5.38 19.22
CA ALA A 65 -13.27 -6.29 20.14
C ALA A 65 -13.31 -5.73 21.58
N TRP A 66 -12.23 -5.08 22.02
CA TRP A 66 -12.18 -4.37 23.30
C TRP A 66 -13.23 -3.27 23.37
N ALA A 67 -13.41 -2.50 22.28
CA ALA A 67 -14.41 -1.44 22.20
C ALA A 67 -15.85 -1.99 22.11
N GLU A 68 -16.06 -3.07 21.36
CA GLU A 68 -17.33 -3.79 21.28
C GLU A 68 -17.79 -4.29 22.64
N GLN A 69 -16.88 -4.91 23.41
CA GLN A 69 -17.20 -5.46 24.73
C GLN A 69 -17.60 -4.37 25.75
N ARG A 70 -17.03 -3.17 25.64
CA ARG A 70 -17.23 -2.07 26.60
C ARG A 70 -18.36 -1.11 26.21
N TYR A 71 -18.51 -0.85 24.92
CA TYR A 71 -19.36 0.24 24.41
C TYR A 71 -20.31 -0.18 23.29
N GLY A 72 -20.17 -1.41 22.77
CA GLY A 72 -21.03 -1.97 21.74
C GLY A 72 -22.42 -2.34 22.28
N ARG A 73 -23.42 -2.26 21.40
CA ARG A 73 -24.76 -2.79 21.66
C ARG A 73 -24.90 -4.21 21.07
N PRO A 74 -25.88 -5.02 21.51
CA PRO A 74 -26.13 -6.33 20.92
C PRO A 74 -26.27 -6.25 19.40
N GLY A 75 -25.46 -7.03 18.69
CA GLY A 75 -25.44 -7.08 17.22
C GLY A 75 -24.62 -5.98 16.53
N GLU A 76 -23.95 -5.10 17.28
CA GLU A 76 -23.00 -4.11 16.73
C GLU A 76 -21.57 -4.67 16.67
N VAL A 77 -20.84 -4.24 15.65
CA VAL A 77 -19.38 -4.40 15.50
C VAL A 77 -18.72 -3.02 15.39
N ALA A 78 -17.46 -2.93 15.81
CA ALA A 78 -16.68 -1.70 15.81
C ALA A 78 -15.63 -1.66 14.68
N TRP A 79 -15.45 -0.48 14.12
CA TRP A 79 -14.36 -0.13 13.19
C TRP A 79 -13.65 1.12 13.68
N VAL A 80 -12.32 1.17 13.62
CA VAL A 80 -11.52 2.19 14.31
C VAL A 80 -10.74 3.10 13.37
N PHE A 81 -10.95 4.40 13.44
CA PHE A 81 -10.39 5.40 12.54
C PHE A 81 -9.53 6.42 13.29
N PRO A 82 -8.53 7.03 12.65
CA PRO A 82 -7.62 7.95 13.33
C PRO A 82 -8.25 9.31 13.65
N THR A 83 -9.28 9.74 12.92
CA THR A 83 -9.93 11.05 13.16
C THR A 83 -11.45 10.98 13.01
N PHE A 84 -12.13 11.97 13.59
CA PHE A 84 -13.58 12.08 13.53
C PHE A 84 -14.09 12.31 12.10
N GLU A 85 -13.39 13.12 11.29
CA GLU A 85 -13.79 13.38 9.91
C GLU A 85 -13.65 12.14 9.04
N ILE A 86 -12.63 11.30 9.26
CA ILE A 86 -12.52 9.99 8.60
C ILE A 86 -13.67 9.06 9.03
N ALA A 87 -13.92 8.93 10.33
CA ALA A 87 -15.01 8.11 10.83
C ALA A 87 -16.38 8.56 10.28
N LYS A 88 -16.59 9.87 10.14
CA LYS A 88 -17.77 10.47 9.53
C LYS A 88 -17.88 10.10 8.05
N ARG A 89 -16.79 10.16 7.28
CA ARG A 89 -16.78 9.71 5.87
C ARG A 89 -17.12 8.23 5.74
N CYS A 90 -16.56 7.37 6.59
CA CYS A 90 -16.93 5.94 6.65
C CYS A 90 -18.43 5.77 6.92
N ARG A 91 -18.95 6.43 7.95
CA ARG A 91 -20.38 6.41 8.29
C ARG A 91 -21.25 6.83 7.12
N ASP A 92 -20.89 7.92 6.45
CA ASP A 92 -21.68 8.47 5.35
C ASP A 92 -21.62 7.56 4.12
N PHE A 93 -20.46 6.92 3.86
CA PHE A 93 -20.31 5.87 2.86
C PHE A 93 -21.24 4.66 3.10
N VAL A 94 -21.34 4.20 4.35
CA VAL A 94 -22.21 3.08 4.75
C VAL A 94 -23.69 3.48 4.64
N ARG A 95 -24.05 4.69 5.07
CA ARG A 95 -25.43 5.22 4.97
C ARG A 95 -25.92 5.36 3.53
N ALA A 96 -25.01 5.68 2.60
CA ALA A 96 -25.33 5.77 1.18
C ALA A 96 -25.60 4.41 0.53
N ARG A 97 -25.22 3.29 1.20
CA ARG A 97 -25.27 1.92 0.67
C ARG A 97 -26.11 0.97 1.51
N SER A 98 -26.85 1.51 2.46
CA SER A 98 -27.70 0.72 3.35
C SER A 98 -28.93 1.50 3.78
N ASP A 99 -29.98 0.77 4.15
CA ASP A 99 -31.18 1.36 4.74
C ASP A 99 -30.97 1.78 6.21
N HIS A 100 -29.84 1.39 6.81
CA HIS A 100 -29.49 1.70 8.19
C HIS A 100 -29.08 3.17 8.35
N LYS A 101 -29.96 3.98 8.93
CA LYS A 101 -29.70 5.42 9.17
C LYS A 101 -28.95 5.71 10.48
N LYS A 102 -29.04 4.82 11.46
CA LYS A 102 -28.43 5.00 12.80
C LYS A 102 -27.11 4.23 12.88
N ILE A 103 -26.02 4.95 12.62
CA ILE A 103 -24.65 4.48 12.81
C ILE A 103 -24.01 5.37 13.88
N ARG A 104 -23.43 4.76 14.91
CA ARG A 104 -22.85 5.46 16.06
C ARG A 104 -21.38 5.75 15.80
N ILE A 105 -20.95 6.94 16.20
CA ILE A 105 -19.54 7.33 16.27
C ILE A 105 -19.21 7.61 17.74
N MET A 106 -18.08 7.11 18.20
CA MET A 106 -17.58 7.33 19.55
C MET A 106 -16.10 7.67 19.47
N GLN A 107 -15.71 8.78 20.08
CA GLN A 107 -14.32 9.21 20.17
C GLN A 107 -13.77 8.84 21.54
N LEU A 108 -12.56 8.30 21.57
CA LEU A 108 -11.83 7.98 22.79
C LEU A 108 -10.42 8.55 22.69
N THR A 109 -9.92 9.06 23.81
CA THR A 109 -8.54 9.56 23.94
C THR A 109 -7.82 8.69 24.96
N THR A 110 -6.60 8.26 24.64
CA THR A 110 -5.75 7.51 25.58
C THR A 110 -5.51 8.35 26.85
N PRO A 111 -5.34 7.72 28.02
CA PRO A 111 -5.05 8.43 29.26
C PRO A 111 -3.82 9.34 29.11
N HIS A 112 -3.83 10.48 29.81
CA HIS A 112 -2.62 11.28 29.94
C HIS A 112 -1.66 10.57 30.89
N THR A 113 -0.58 10.01 30.35
CA THR A 113 0.57 9.54 31.11
C THR A 113 1.69 10.56 31.01
N ASP A 114 2.55 10.66 32.03
CA ASP A 114 3.71 11.58 32.02
C ASP A 114 4.73 11.27 30.90
N GLU A 115 4.62 10.08 30.28
CA GLU A 115 5.56 9.54 29.28
C GLU A 115 4.95 9.34 27.88
N GLY A 116 3.62 9.49 27.70
CA GLY A 116 2.91 9.19 26.45
C GLY A 116 2.25 10.40 25.77
N VAL A 117 2.20 10.39 24.43
CA VAL A 117 1.44 11.39 23.66
C VAL A 117 -0.05 11.01 23.71
N PRO A 118 -0.96 11.88 24.19
CA PRO A 118 -2.39 11.57 24.19
C PRO A 118 -2.88 11.42 22.74
N VAL A 119 -3.41 10.25 22.43
CA VAL A 119 -3.91 9.89 21.11
C VAL A 119 -5.41 9.80 21.16
N THR A 120 -6.07 10.47 20.23
CA THR A 120 -7.51 10.35 20.02
C THR A 120 -7.78 9.45 18.83
N ILE A 121 -8.59 8.40 19.03
CA ILE A 121 -9.11 7.52 17.97
C ILE A 121 -10.64 7.51 18.00
N VAL A 122 -11.24 7.06 16.90
CA VAL A 122 -12.68 7.14 16.70
C VAL A 122 -13.26 5.80 16.24
N PHE A 123 -14.20 5.27 17.00
CA PHE A 123 -14.92 4.04 16.67
C PHE A 123 -16.23 4.34 15.95
N VAL A 124 -16.48 3.62 14.86
CA VAL A 124 -17.76 3.55 14.16
C VAL A 124 -18.41 2.22 14.50
N PHE A 125 -19.56 2.26 15.16
CA PHE A 125 -20.36 1.08 15.48
C PHE A 125 -21.46 0.89 14.45
N VAL A 126 -21.45 -0.27 13.79
CA VAL A 126 -22.42 -0.67 12.75
C VAL A 126 -23.04 -2.02 13.10
N SER A 127 -24.20 -2.34 12.55
CA SER A 127 -24.76 -3.69 12.69
C SER A 127 -23.88 -4.72 11.97
N GLN A 128 -23.86 -5.96 12.48
CA GLN A 128 -23.02 -7.06 11.98
C GLN A 128 -23.13 -7.27 10.46
N ASP A 129 -24.33 -7.11 9.89
CA ASP A 129 -24.63 -7.26 8.46
C ASP A 129 -23.97 -6.18 7.59
N LEU A 130 -23.62 -5.02 8.16
CA LEU A 130 -22.94 -3.92 7.47
C LEU A 130 -21.41 -4.05 7.51
N LYS A 131 -20.87 -5.05 8.22
CA LYS A 131 -19.43 -5.32 8.30
C LYS A 131 -18.75 -5.38 6.92
N PRO A 132 -19.31 -6.00 5.87
CA PRO A 132 -18.71 -6.01 4.54
C PRO A 132 -18.59 -4.60 3.93
N ILE A 133 -19.58 -3.73 4.13
CA ILE A 133 -19.58 -2.36 3.58
C ILE A 133 -18.53 -1.50 4.29
N CYS A 134 -18.40 -1.61 5.61
CA CYS A 134 -17.32 -0.94 6.36
C CYS A 134 -15.94 -1.45 5.96
N LYS A 135 -15.79 -2.77 5.78
CA LYS A 135 -14.54 -3.37 5.27
C LYS A 135 -14.18 -2.80 3.89
N GLN A 136 -15.16 -2.62 3.01
CA GLN A 136 -14.92 -1.96 1.73
C GLN A 136 -14.39 -0.54 1.93
N TYR A 137 -15.01 0.30 2.77
CA TYR A 137 -14.46 1.63 3.02
C TYR A 137 -12.99 1.56 3.46
N TRP A 138 -12.71 0.74 4.48
CA TRP A 138 -11.37 0.54 5.03
C TRP A 138 -10.35 0.14 3.97
N GLN A 139 -10.69 -0.89 3.20
CA GLN A 139 -9.81 -1.47 2.19
C GLN A 139 -9.50 -0.47 1.09
N HIS A 140 -10.53 0.12 0.47
CA HIS A 140 -10.32 0.93 -0.73
C HIS A 140 -9.68 2.28 -0.40
N THR A 141 -10.09 2.97 0.67
CA THR A 141 -9.54 4.30 1.01
C THR A 141 -8.19 4.22 1.72
N GLY A 142 -7.93 3.11 2.42
CA GLY A 142 -6.75 2.96 3.27
C GLY A 142 -6.70 3.92 4.48
N GLU A 143 -7.78 4.65 4.78
CA GLU A 143 -7.85 5.63 5.89
C GLU A 143 -8.00 5.00 7.29
N GLY A 144 -7.79 3.69 7.43
CA GLY A 144 -7.77 3.01 8.72
C GLY A 144 -6.55 3.37 9.57
N ILE A 145 -6.54 2.94 10.83
CA ILE A 145 -5.34 3.04 11.68
C ILE A 145 -4.29 1.99 11.27
N SER A 146 -3.02 2.26 11.59
CA SER A 146 -1.95 1.27 11.44
C SER A 146 -1.95 0.24 12.59
N SER A 147 -1.23 -0.87 12.39
CA SER A 147 -1.09 -1.90 13.43
C SER A 147 -0.38 -1.38 14.68
N ARG A 148 0.64 -0.52 14.51
CA ARG A 148 1.36 0.14 15.60
C ARG A 148 0.47 1.07 16.41
N LEU A 149 -0.33 1.90 15.73
CA LEU A 149 -1.31 2.75 16.41
C LEU A 149 -2.36 1.91 17.14
N GLY A 150 -2.79 0.80 16.54
CA GLY A 150 -3.72 -0.15 17.17
C GLY A 150 -3.14 -0.79 18.44
N GLU A 151 -1.87 -1.21 18.40
CA GLU A 151 -1.15 -1.77 19.54
C GLU A 151 -0.98 -0.75 20.66
N TYR A 152 -0.46 0.44 20.34
CA TYR A 152 -0.31 1.55 21.29
C TYR A 152 -1.63 1.86 22.01
N CYS A 153 -2.72 2.04 21.26
CA CYS A 153 -4.02 2.30 21.86
C CYS A 153 -4.52 1.14 22.73
N LEU A 154 -4.32 -0.11 22.31
CA LEU A 154 -4.74 -1.28 23.07
C LEU A 154 -4.01 -1.37 24.42
N GLU A 155 -2.71 -1.10 24.44
CA GLU A 155 -1.90 -1.08 25.66
C GLU A 155 -2.37 0.01 26.63
N GLU A 156 -2.50 1.25 26.15
CA GLU A 156 -2.96 2.39 26.95
C GLU A 156 -4.38 2.20 27.51
N PHE A 157 -5.31 1.68 26.70
CA PHE A 157 -6.69 1.45 27.13
C PHE A 157 -6.86 0.23 28.04
N SER A 158 -5.95 -0.75 27.97
CA SER A 158 -6.03 -1.95 28.82
C SER A 158 -5.73 -1.68 30.29
N VAL A 159 -5.06 -0.56 30.59
CA VAL A 159 -4.83 -0.10 31.97
C VAL A 159 -6.11 0.43 32.62
N ILE A 160 -7.15 0.77 31.83
CA ILE A 160 -8.42 1.32 32.34
C ILE A 160 -9.32 0.19 32.87
N PRO A 161 -9.62 0.15 34.20
CA PRO A 161 -10.53 -0.85 34.77
C PRO A 161 -11.93 -0.74 34.15
N LYS A 162 -12.62 -1.88 33.99
CA LYS A 162 -14.07 -1.86 33.66
C LYS A 162 -14.81 -1.20 34.82
N THR A 163 -15.32 0.01 34.61
CA THR A 163 -16.26 0.64 35.54
C THR A 163 -17.68 0.25 35.13
N ASP A 164 -18.36 -0.50 36.00
CA ASP A 164 -19.78 -0.78 35.86
C ASP A 164 -20.57 0.51 36.12
N GLY A 165 -20.93 1.22 35.04
CA GLY A 165 -21.96 2.26 35.06
C GLY A 165 -21.57 3.60 35.71
N HIS A 166 -21.87 4.67 34.97
CA HIS A 166 -21.75 6.08 35.33
C HIS A 166 -20.33 6.67 35.31
N VAL A 167 -20.08 7.42 34.25
CA VAL A 167 -18.99 8.41 34.15
C VAL A 167 -19.07 9.36 35.34
N LYS A 168 -18.05 9.35 36.19
CA LYS A 168 -17.64 10.50 36.99
C LYS A 168 -16.16 10.71 36.78
N ASP A 169 -15.80 11.98 36.60
CA ASP A 169 -14.45 12.50 36.37
C ASP A 169 -13.41 11.83 37.27
N TYR A 170 -12.36 11.28 36.67
CA TYR A 170 -11.20 10.76 37.40
C TYR A 170 -10.01 11.72 37.23
N ASN A 171 -10.05 12.83 37.97
CA ASN A 171 -8.85 13.54 38.40
C ASN A 171 -8.54 13.10 39.83
N ALA A 172 -7.83 11.98 39.98
CA ALA A 172 -6.99 11.63 41.13
C ALA A 172 -6.63 10.15 41.03
N PHE A 173 -5.37 9.81 40.78
CA PHE A 173 -4.66 8.77 41.54
C PHE A 173 -3.16 8.88 41.22
N HIS A 174 -2.39 9.34 42.21
CA HIS A 174 -0.94 9.31 42.24
C HIS A 174 -0.47 7.94 42.77
N GLY A 175 0.52 7.36 42.08
CA GLY A 175 1.69 6.72 42.67
C GLY A 175 1.53 5.35 43.35
N SER A 176 1.99 4.30 42.66
CA SER A 176 2.74 3.21 43.30
C SER A 176 3.62 2.49 42.28
N LYS A 177 4.94 2.55 42.47
CA LYS A 177 5.96 1.84 41.68
C LYS A 177 5.88 0.33 41.94
N PHE A 178 5.92 -0.48 40.89
CA PHE A 178 6.22 -1.90 40.95
C PHE A 178 7.59 -2.15 40.31
N GLU A 179 8.49 -2.80 41.06
CA GLU A 179 9.77 -3.29 40.56
C GLU A 179 9.58 -4.71 39.99
N GLU A 180 10.05 -4.94 38.76
CA GLU A 180 10.11 -6.28 38.16
C GLU A 180 11.56 -6.75 37.97
N LYS A 181 11.83 -8.00 38.38
CA LYS A 181 13.14 -8.67 38.29
C LYS A 181 13.32 -9.29 36.90
N VAL A 182 14.36 -8.88 36.19
CA VAL A 182 14.77 -9.44 34.89
C VAL A 182 15.59 -10.72 35.09
N SER A 183 15.24 -11.79 34.36
CA SER A 183 16.04 -13.00 34.18
C SER A 183 16.57 -13.04 32.75
N SER A 184 17.90 -13.12 32.61
CA SER A 184 18.61 -13.07 31.34
C SER A 184 18.77 -14.45 30.69
N LYS A 185 18.42 -14.53 29.40
CA LYS A 185 18.93 -15.53 28.45
C LYS A 185 19.46 -14.80 27.21
N PRO A 186 20.48 -15.34 26.52
CA PRO A 186 21.14 -14.62 25.44
C PRO A 186 20.27 -14.60 24.19
N VAL A 187 20.05 -13.40 23.66
CA VAL A 187 19.26 -13.10 22.47
C VAL A 187 20.23 -12.64 21.36
N SER A 188 19.94 -12.96 20.11
CA SER A 188 20.79 -12.59 18.96
C SER A 188 20.85 -11.08 18.75
N GLU A 189 21.97 -10.56 18.22
CA GLU A 189 22.22 -9.12 17.99
C GLU A 189 21.09 -8.37 17.23
N SER A 190 20.34 -9.06 16.36
CA SER A 190 19.19 -8.46 15.65
C SER A 190 17.99 -8.17 16.57
N ALA A 191 17.74 -9.07 17.52
CA ALA A 191 16.66 -8.93 18.48
C ALA A 191 17.08 -7.95 19.60
N GLU A 192 18.35 -7.90 20.01
CA GLU A 192 18.84 -6.82 20.88
C GLU A 192 18.68 -5.43 20.23
N MET A 193 18.86 -5.32 18.92
CA MET A 193 18.69 -4.05 18.19
C MET A 193 17.21 -3.67 17.99
N GLN A 194 16.31 -4.64 17.81
CA GLN A 194 14.86 -4.44 17.82
C GLN A 194 14.37 -4.03 19.22
N THR A 195 14.77 -4.77 20.26
CA THR A 195 14.49 -4.44 21.65
C THR A 195 15.04 -3.07 22.02
N PHE A 196 16.23 -2.69 21.57
CA PHE A 196 16.80 -1.36 21.82
C PHE A 196 16.02 -0.23 21.13
N VAL A 197 15.42 -0.48 19.96
CA VAL A 197 14.54 0.50 19.29
C VAL A 197 13.18 0.58 19.98
N GLU A 198 12.60 -0.55 20.36
CA GLU A 198 11.32 -0.59 21.11
C GLU A 198 11.44 0.03 22.51
N GLU A 199 12.51 -0.27 23.25
CA GLU A 199 12.76 0.28 24.59
C GLU A 199 13.08 1.78 24.56
N ARG A 200 13.76 2.27 23.52
CA ARG A 200 14.16 3.68 23.42
C ARG A 200 13.16 4.57 22.69
N PHE A 201 12.35 4.02 21.77
CA PHE A 201 11.43 4.79 20.92
C PHE A 201 9.97 4.33 20.97
N GLY A 202 9.67 3.09 21.38
CA GLY A 202 8.30 2.57 21.44
C GLY A 202 7.56 2.93 22.74
N ARG A 203 8.26 2.88 23.89
CA ARG A 203 7.65 3.29 25.19
C ARG A 203 7.71 4.79 25.47
N ASN A 204 8.59 5.51 24.80
CA ASN A 204 8.85 6.95 24.98
C ASN A 204 8.93 7.64 23.61
N LEU A 205 7.81 7.64 22.86
CA LEU A 205 7.68 8.48 21.67
C LEU A 205 7.75 9.96 22.07
N ASP A 206 8.96 10.53 22.09
CA ASP A 206 9.07 11.98 22.09
C ASP A 206 8.48 12.48 20.76
N GLY A 207 7.37 13.21 20.83
CA GLY A 207 6.68 13.78 19.66
C GLY A 207 7.59 14.64 18.78
N LYS A 208 8.74 15.10 19.30
CA LYS A 208 9.80 15.72 18.50
C LYS A 208 10.37 14.79 17.44
N PHE A 209 10.68 13.52 17.77
CA PHE A 209 11.24 12.57 16.81
C PHE A 209 10.25 12.24 15.68
N ALA A 210 8.96 12.12 16.01
CA ALA A 210 7.92 11.92 15.00
C ALA A 210 7.84 13.10 14.01
N THR A 211 7.94 14.33 14.53
CA THR A 211 7.94 15.56 13.72
C THR A 211 9.17 15.62 12.82
N GLU A 212 10.36 15.41 13.38
CA GLU A 212 11.63 15.39 12.65
C GLU A 212 11.66 14.29 11.58
N ALA A 213 11.13 13.10 11.87
CA ALA A 213 11.03 12.00 10.92
C ALA A 213 10.14 12.37 9.72
N LYS A 214 8.97 12.96 9.96
CA LYS A 214 8.07 13.43 8.88
C LYS A 214 8.70 14.53 8.04
N GLU A 215 9.42 15.47 8.66
CA GLU A 215 10.18 16.49 7.92
C GLU A 215 11.30 15.89 7.07
N ALA A 216 12.07 14.95 7.62
CA ALA A 216 13.13 14.26 6.91
C ALA A 216 12.58 13.47 5.71
N LEU A 217 11.43 12.80 5.88
CA LEU A 217 10.71 12.12 4.79
C LEU A 217 10.32 13.09 3.66
N ARG A 218 9.68 14.22 3.98
CA ARG A 218 9.33 15.23 2.97
C ARG A 218 10.55 15.77 2.24
N LYS A 219 11.62 16.08 2.97
CA LYS A 219 12.90 16.55 2.39
C LYS A 219 13.53 15.50 1.48
N ARG A 220 13.50 14.23 1.88
CA ARG A 220 14.04 13.11 1.10
C ARG A 220 13.30 12.93 -0.21
N ILE A 221 11.96 12.91 -0.16
CA ILE A 221 11.08 12.78 -1.33
C ILE A 221 11.29 13.97 -2.28
N ALA A 222 11.16 15.20 -1.76
CA ALA A 222 11.35 16.41 -2.57
C ALA A 222 12.76 16.48 -3.18
N GLY A 223 13.79 16.01 -2.47
CA GLY A 223 15.16 15.99 -2.97
C GLY A 223 15.41 15.03 -4.14
N GLN A 224 14.51 14.07 -4.41
CA GLN A 224 14.59 13.21 -5.60
C GLN A 224 13.88 13.79 -6.83
N ILE A 225 13.08 14.85 -6.64
CA ILE A 225 12.19 15.38 -7.67
C ILE A 225 12.68 16.78 -8.09
N PRO A 226 12.98 17.00 -9.38
CA PRO A 226 13.39 18.31 -9.87
C PRO A 226 12.36 19.40 -9.56
N HIS A 227 12.80 20.51 -8.97
CA HIS A 227 11.97 21.68 -8.63
C HIS A 227 10.82 21.40 -7.63
N CYS A 228 10.93 20.36 -6.81
CA CYS A 228 9.96 20.07 -5.74
C CYS A 228 10.36 20.71 -4.41
N SER A 229 9.41 21.37 -3.73
CA SER A 229 9.60 21.80 -2.35
C SER A 229 9.12 20.71 -1.37
N PRO A 230 9.72 20.55 -0.18
CA PRO A 230 9.16 19.70 0.87
C PRO A 230 7.72 20.08 1.27
N ASN A 231 7.31 21.34 1.05
CA ASN A 231 5.95 21.79 1.31
C ASN A 231 4.92 21.29 0.29
N ASP A 232 5.38 20.77 -0.85
CA ASP A 232 4.52 20.18 -1.88
C ASP A 232 4.30 18.67 -1.65
N VAL A 233 4.95 18.11 -0.61
CA VAL A 233 4.88 16.70 -0.24
C VAL A 233 3.94 16.48 0.94
N TYR A 234 2.83 15.78 0.68
CA TYR A 234 1.84 15.41 1.68
C TYR A 234 1.99 13.92 2.00
N LEU A 235 2.10 13.59 3.29
CA LEU A 235 2.32 12.22 3.75
C LEU A 235 1.00 11.60 4.20
N TYR A 236 0.81 10.31 3.91
CA TYR A 236 -0.39 9.56 4.24
C TYR A 236 -0.06 8.19 4.84
N PRO A 237 -0.97 7.58 5.62
CA PRO A 237 -0.77 6.25 6.20
C PRO A 237 -0.57 5.14 5.16
N THR A 238 -1.13 5.30 3.95
CA THR A 238 -1.03 4.32 2.87
C THR A 238 -0.99 5.00 1.49
N GLY A 239 -0.48 4.30 0.48
CA GLY A 239 -0.58 4.74 -0.92
C GLY A 239 -2.03 4.91 -1.40
N MET A 240 -2.96 4.06 -0.94
CA MET A 240 -4.37 4.23 -1.29
C MET A 240 -4.98 5.49 -0.69
N THR A 241 -4.55 5.89 0.51
CA THR A 241 -4.97 7.16 1.10
C THR A 241 -4.45 8.36 0.31
N ALA A 242 -3.25 8.26 -0.26
CA ALA A 242 -2.73 9.29 -1.17
C ALA A 242 -3.60 9.42 -2.43
N ILE A 243 -3.93 8.30 -3.09
CA ILE A 243 -4.80 8.27 -4.28
C ILE A 243 -6.21 8.77 -3.94
N PHE A 244 -6.77 8.30 -2.83
CA PHE A 244 -8.09 8.70 -2.37
C PHE A 244 -8.16 10.20 -2.04
N SER A 245 -7.10 10.74 -1.43
CA SER A 245 -7.02 12.17 -1.10
C SER A 245 -6.90 13.03 -2.36
N ALA A 246 -6.09 12.61 -3.34
CA ALA A 246 -6.02 13.29 -4.64
C ALA A 246 -7.38 13.28 -5.36
N HIS A 247 -8.07 12.13 -5.34
CA HIS A 247 -9.40 11.99 -5.92
C HIS A 247 -10.47 12.85 -5.22
N ARG A 248 -10.47 12.90 -3.89
CA ARG A 248 -11.35 13.80 -3.12
C ARG A 248 -11.06 15.27 -3.39
N ALA A 249 -9.78 15.64 -3.48
CA ALA A 249 -9.40 17.01 -3.75
C ALA A 249 -9.90 17.45 -5.13
N ILE A 250 -9.72 16.63 -6.18
CA ILE A 250 -10.20 17.01 -7.52
C ILE A 250 -11.73 17.04 -7.63
N LEU A 251 -12.45 16.15 -6.94
CA LEU A 251 -13.92 16.23 -6.83
C LEU A 251 -14.37 17.58 -6.22
N GLU A 252 -13.70 18.06 -5.19
CA GLU A 252 -14.01 19.35 -4.57
C GLU A 252 -13.69 20.53 -5.51
N ILE A 253 -12.60 20.43 -6.29
CA ILE A 253 -12.15 21.48 -7.21
C ILE A 253 -13.08 21.61 -8.41
N SER A 254 -13.49 20.47 -8.98
CA SER A 254 -14.08 20.40 -10.32
C SER A 254 -15.53 19.89 -10.32
N GLY A 255 -16.07 19.45 -9.18
CA GLY A 255 -17.43 18.97 -9.05
C GLY A 255 -17.65 17.52 -9.47
N GLU A 256 -18.91 17.16 -9.71
CA GLU A 256 -19.34 15.80 -9.99
C GLU A 256 -19.23 15.44 -11.48
N HIS A 257 -18.01 15.11 -11.90
CA HIS A 257 -17.72 14.53 -13.22
C HIS A 257 -17.11 13.12 -13.09
N LYS A 258 -17.20 12.32 -14.15
CA LYS A 258 -16.54 11.00 -14.18
C LYS A 258 -15.03 11.15 -14.37
N SER A 259 -14.29 10.25 -13.73
CA SER A 259 -12.85 10.10 -13.98
C SER A 259 -12.60 9.18 -15.18
N ILE A 260 -11.41 9.26 -15.76
CA ILE A 260 -10.86 8.22 -16.63
C ILE A 260 -9.84 7.43 -15.81
N CYS A 261 -9.92 6.10 -15.91
CA CYS A 261 -8.89 5.21 -15.42
C CYS A 261 -8.21 4.58 -16.63
N PHE A 262 -6.96 4.97 -16.88
CA PHE A 262 -6.20 4.60 -18.07
C PHE A 262 -5.18 3.51 -17.74
N GLY A 263 -5.28 2.38 -18.46
CA GLY A 263 -4.58 1.15 -18.14
C GLY A 263 -5.31 0.33 -17.07
N PHE A 264 -4.72 -0.80 -16.73
CA PHE A 264 -5.19 -1.69 -15.67
C PHE A 264 -4.41 -1.37 -14.39
N PRO A 265 -4.91 -0.49 -13.50
CA PRO A 265 -4.21 -0.16 -12.27
C PRO A 265 -4.43 -1.25 -11.23
N TYR A 266 -3.78 -1.06 -10.10
CA TYR A 266 -4.13 -1.65 -8.84
C TYR A 266 -5.64 -1.55 -8.55
N VAL A 267 -6.23 -2.71 -8.23
CA VAL A 267 -7.68 -2.94 -8.10
C VAL A 267 -8.41 -1.89 -7.28
N ASP A 268 -7.80 -1.42 -6.20
CA ASP A 268 -8.47 -0.46 -5.32
C ASP A 268 -8.57 0.95 -5.91
N THR A 269 -7.67 1.36 -6.81
CA THR A 269 -7.76 2.65 -7.52
C THR A 269 -9.02 2.68 -8.39
N LEU A 270 -9.24 1.63 -9.19
CA LEU A 270 -10.45 1.51 -9.99
C LEU A 270 -11.72 1.49 -9.11
N ASN A 271 -11.67 0.81 -7.97
CA ASN A 271 -12.78 0.80 -7.03
C ASN A 271 -13.03 2.16 -6.36
N ILE A 272 -11.98 2.95 -6.05
CA ILE A 272 -12.14 4.32 -5.57
C ILE A 272 -12.95 5.12 -6.59
N LEU A 273 -12.53 5.10 -7.86
CA LEU A 273 -13.15 5.90 -8.92
C LEU A 273 -14.59 5.43 -9.24
N ARG A 274 -14.89 4.14 -9.05
CA ARG A 274 -16.26 3.59 -9.20
C ARG A 274 -17.19 3.94 -8.05
N LYS A 275 -16.69 3.91 -6.80
CA LYS A 275 -17.53 3.93 -5.59
C LYS A 275 -17.60 5.31 -4.94
N PHE A 276 -16.60 6.15 -5.14
CA PHE A 276 -16.53 7.48 -4.54
C PHE A 276 -16.67 8.47 -5.69
N GLY A 277 -17.74 9.25 -5.72
CA GLY A 277 -18.04 10.16 -6.83
C GLY A 277 -18.89 9.55 -7.97
N PRO A 278 -18.95 10.21 -9.13
CA PRO A 278 -19.89 9.90 -10.22
C PRO A 278 -19.57 8.66 -11.07
N GLY A 279 -18.44 8.01 -10.81
CA GLY A 279 -17.99 6.83 -11.54
C GLY A 279 -16.81 7.09 -12.47
N VAL A 280 -16.54 6.13 -13.35
CA VAL A 280 -15.30 6.07 -14.13
C VAL A 280 -15.51 5.49 -15.52
N HIS A 281 -14.79 6.04 -16.50
CA HIS A 281 -14.52 5.39 -17.78
C HIS A 281 -13.26 4.56 -17.63
N PHE A 282 -13.40 3.23 -17.70
CA PHE A 282 -12.29 2.31 -17.54
C PHE A 282 -11.73 1.89 -18.90
N LEU A 283 -10.51 2.32 -19.19
CA LEU A 283 -9.76 2.01 -20.41
C LEU A 283 -8.62 1.05 -20.06
N GLY A 284 -8.98 -0.19 -19.72
CA GLY A 284 -8.09 -1.15 -19.06
C GLY A 284 -6.90 -1.65 -19.90
N ASN A 285 -6.94 -1.54 -21.23
CA ASN A 285 -5.83 -1.99 -22.08
C ASN A 285 -4.60 -1.09 -21.92
N GLY A 286 -4.83 0.23 -21.76
CA GLY A 286 -3.79 1.24 -21.53
C GLY A 286 -2.86 1.44 -22.72
N GLU A 287 -3.38 1.29 -23.93
CA GLU A 287 -2.61 1.36 -25.18
C GLU A 287 -2.85 2.68 -25.92
N ASP A 288 -2.00 2.99 -26.89
CA ASP A 288 -2.09 4.26 -27.63
C ASP A 288 -3.44 4.45 -28.33
N VAL A 289 -4.10 3.36 -28.74
CA VAL A 289 -5.45 3.38 -29.32
C VAL A 289 -6.52 3.79 -28.30
N ASP A 290 -6.33 3.48 -27.01
CA ASP A 290 -7.26 3.93 -25.97
C ASP A 290 -7.18 5.44 -25.76
N ILE A 291 -6.09 6.10 -26.16
CA ILE A 291 -5.96 7.56 -26.08
C ILE A 291 -6.88 8.24 -27.12
N ASP A 292 -7.17 7.58 -28.25
CA ASP A 292 -8.20 8.05 -29.19
C ASP A 292 -9.58 8.05 -28.51
N GLU A 293 -9.85 7.02 -27.71
CA GLU A 293 -11.09 6.92 -26.93
C GLU A 293 -11.16 7.98 -25.82
N VAL A 294 -10.03 8.32 -25.17
CA VAL A 294 -9.98 9.46 -24.25
C VAL A 294 -10.41 10.75 -24.96
N GLU A 295 -9.87 11.04 -26.15
CA GLU A 295 -10.28 12.22 -26.90
C GLU A 295 -11.77 12.18 -27.29
N ARG A 296 -12.31 11.02 -27.66
CA ARG A 296 -13.75 10.87 -27.95
C ARG A 296 -14.59 11.22 -26.72
N LEU A 297 -14.28 10.65 -25.56
CA LEU A 297 -14.99 10.90 -24.30
C LEU A 297 -14.95 12.37 -23.90
N CYS A 298 -13.78 13.03 -24.04
CA CYS A 298 -13.66 14.46 -23.75
C CYS A 298 -14.51 15.37 -24.65
N LYS A 299 -14.93 14.91 -25.83
CA LYS A 299 -15.87 15.63 -26.71
C LYS A 299 -17.33 15.43 -26.29
N GLU A 300 -17.62 14.37 -25.52
CA GLU A 300 -18.97 13.98 -25.14
C GLU A 300 -19.36 14.47 -23.74
N GLU A 301 -18.41 14.45 -22.80
CA GLU A 301 -18.62 14.92 -21.43
C GLU A 301 -17.37 15.57 -20.83
N GLN A 302 -17.60 16.39 -19.81
CA GLN A 302 -16.51 16.96 -19.01
C GLN A 302 -15.87 15.86 -18.18
N ILE A 303 -14.56 15.67 -18.33
CA ILE A 303 -13.78 14.71 -17.55
C ILE A 303 -13.29 15.39 -16.27
N LEU A 304 -13.41 14.68 -15.15
CA LEU A 304 -12.92 15.14 -13.85
C LEU A 304 -11.39 15.17 -13.84
N ALA A 305 -10.82 14.00 -14.06
CA ALA A 305 -9.40 13.74 -14.10
C ALA A 305 -9.11 12.39 -14.73
N LEU A 306 -7.88 12.21 -15.18
CA LEU A 306 -7.34 10.94 -15.63
C LEU A 306 -6.38 10.39 -14.57
N PHE A 307 -6.57 9.13 -14.21
CA PHE A 307 -5.71 8.36 -13.31
C PHE A 307 -5.01 7.25 -14.09
N CYS A 308 -3.70 7.11 -13.91
CA CYS A 308 -2.92 6.01 -14.49
C CYS A 308 -1.75 5.61 -13.60
N GLU A 309 -1.29 4.38 -13.74
CA GLU A 309 -0.05 3.88 -13.15
C GLU A 309 1.10 3.94 -14.14
N VAL A 310 2.30 4.24 -13.64
CA VAL A 310 3.50 4.35 -14.48
C VAL A 310 4.67 3.58 -13.86
N PRO A 311 5.08 2.45 -14.47
CA PRO A 311 4.31 1.64 -15.41
C PRO A 311 3.17 0.87 -14.70
N SER A 312 2.21 0.31 -15.46
CA SER A 312 1.06 -0.42 -14.92
C SER A 312 1.43 -1.69 -14.15
N ASN A 313 0.71 -2.03 -13.08
CA ASN A 313 0.83 -3.33 -12.39
C ASN A 313 -0.30 -4.30 -12.79
N PRO A 314 -0.03 -5.49 -13.36
CA PRO A 314 1.24 -6.20 -13.42
C PRO A 314 1.94 -6.17 -14.79
N LEU A 315 1.33 -5.57 -15.82
CA LEU A 315 1.78 -5.72 -17.22
C LEU A 315 2.92 -4.79 -17.63
N LEU A 316 3.29 -3.86 -16.75
CA LEU A 316 4.42 -2.94 -16.89
C LEU A 316 4.39 -2.11 -18.19
N LYS A 317 3.20 -1.75 -18.65
CA LYS A 317 2.98 -0.83 -19.77
C LYS A 317 3.15 0.62 -19.29
N THR A 318 3.70 1.47 -20.14
CA THR A 318 3.81 2.92 -19.90
C THR A 318 2.90 3.66 -20.87
N PRO A 319 1.97 4.51 -20.38
CA PRO A 319 1.11 5.32 -21.26
C PRO A 319 1.90 6.43 -21.96
N ASP A 320 1.43 6.88 -23.14
CA ASP A 320 1.92 8.11 -23.77
C ASP A 320 1.47 9.34 -22.98
N LEU A 321 2.23 9.67 -21.92
CA LEU A 321 1.92 10.81 -21.06
C LEU A 321 1.96 12.15 -21.79
N LYS A 322 2.75 12.26 -22.87
CA LYS A 322 2.81 13.48 -23.68
C LYS A 322 1.51 13.71 -24.42
N ARG A 323 0.95 12.67 -25.04
CA ARG A 323 -0.33 12.75 -25.72
C ARG A 323 -1.48 12.96 -24.73
N LEU A 324 -1.46 12.28 -23.59
CA LEU A 324 -2.45 12.46 -22.53
C LEU A 324 -2.43 13.90 -21.97
N ARG A 325 -1.24 14.47 -21.71
CA ARG A 325 -1.08 15.86 -21.28
C ARG A 325 -1.67 16.85 -22.28
N ALA A 326 -1.41 16.65 -23.58
CA ALA A 326 -1.96 17.50 -24.63
C ALA A 326 -3.51 17.48 -24.64
N LEU A 327 -4.13 16.32 -24.39
CA LEU A 327 -5.58 16.22 -24.25
C LEU A 327 -6.08 16.89 -22.97
N ALA A 328 -5.38 16.67 -21.85
CA ALA A 328 -5.72 17.27 -20.57
C ALA A 328 -5.69 18.81 -20.60
N ASP A 329 -4.74 19.39 -21.32
CA ASP A 329 -4.66 20.84 -21.53
C ASP A 329 -5.77 21.35 -22.46
N LYS A 330 -6.10 20.59 -23.51
CA LYS A 330 -7.14 20.95 -24.49
C LYS A 330 -8.55 20.89 -23.89
N TYR A 331 -8.85 19.89 -23.07
CA TYR A 331 -10.18 19.63 -22.51
C TYR A 331 -10.29 19.96 -21.01
N ASN A 332 -9.23 20.53 -20.43
CA ASN A 332 -9.19 21.04 -19.05
C ASN A 332 -9.58 20.00 -17.99
N PHE A 333 -8.80 18.91 -17.91
CA PHE A 333 -8.87 17.94 -16.80
C PHE A 333 -7.48 17.73 -16.17
N ALA A 334 -7.45 17.20 -14.95
CA ALA A 334 -6.20 16.92 -14.25
C ALA A 334 -5.66 15.51 -14.56
N ILE A 335 -4.35 15.32 -14.54
CA ILE A 335 -3.69 14.01 -14.62
C ILE A 335 -3.09 13.68 -13.25
N ILE A 336 -3.54 12.57 -12.66
CA ILE A 336 -2.98 12.00 -11.44
C ILE A 336 -2.24 10.72 -11.79
N VAL A 337 -0.94 10.69 -11.51
CA VAL A 337 -0.07 9.54 -11.81
C VAL A 337 0.27 8.80 -10.52
N ASP A 338 0.05 7.49 -10.48
CA ASP A 338 0.66 6.61 -9.48
C ASP A 338 2.01 6.10 -10.02
N ASP A 339 3.11 6.55 -9.42
CA ASP A 339 4.47 6.19 -9.84
C ASP A 339 5.04 5.02 -9.03
N THR A 340 4.26 4.34 -8.19
CA THR A 340 4.77 3.35 -7.21
C THR A 340 5.70 2.30 -7.81
N VAL A 341 5.39 1.80 -9.01
CA VAL A 341 6.19 0.75 -9.67
C VAL A 341 7.46 1.31 -10.29
N GLY A 342 7.36 2.44 -10.99
CA GLY A 342 8.52 3.09 -11.62
C GLY A 342 9.44 3.70 -10.58
N ASN A 343 8.86 4.33 -9.57
CA ASN A 343 9.42 5.10 -8.46
C ASN A 343 10.19 6.38 -8.87
N MET A 344 10.23 7.33 -7.93
CA MET A 344 10.81 8.67 -8.09
C MET A 344 12.32 8.71 -8.40
N LEU A 345 13.04 7.58 -8.33
CA LEU A 345 14.45 7.52 -8.74
C LEU A 345 14.61 7.07 -10.19
N ASN A 346 13.72 6.22 -10.70
CA ASN A 346 13.85 5.71 -12.06
C ASN A 346 13.11 6.56 -13.10
N ILE A 347 11.99 7.16 -12.72
CA ILE A 347 11.15 7.96 -13.62
C ILE A 347 10.83 9.34 -13.03
N ASP A 348 10.62 10.31 -13.91
CA ASP A 348 10.09 11.63 -13.61
C ASP A 348 8.90 11.92 -14.54
N VAL A 349 7.71 12.05 -13.94
CA VAL A 349 6.45 12.29 -14.65
C VAL A 349 5.94 13.73 -14.47
N HIS A 350 6.69 14.60 -13.79
CA HIS A 350 6.22 15.93 -13.38
C HIS A 350 6.03 16.90 -14.56
N ASP A 351 6.57 16.63 -15.73
CA ASP A 351 6.26 17.43 -16.92
C ASP A 351 4.86 17.11 -17.49
N TYR A 352 4.21 16.03 -17.03
CA TYR A 352 2.91 15.56 -17.53
C TYR A 352 1.84 15.42 -16.42
N ALA A 353 2.23 15.19 -15.17
CA ALA A 353 1.32 14.99 -14.05
C ALA A 353 0.98 16.29 -13.32
N ASP A 354 -0.25 16.42 -12.84
CA ASP A 354 -0.67 17.50 -11.95
C ASP A 354 -0.47 17.13 -10.48
N VAL A 355 -0.69 15.86 -10.15
CA VAL A 355 -0.40 15.25 -8.85
C VAL A 355 0.27 13.90 -9.09
N VAL A 356 1.35 13.61 -8.36
CA VAL A 356 1.98 12.30 -8.34
C VAL A 356 1.69 11.64 -6.99
N ALA A 357 1.15 10.43 -7.00
CA ALA A 357 0.91 9.62 -5.82
C ALA A 357 1.89 8.44 -5.78
N SER A 358 2.45 8.16 -4.59
CA SER A 358 3.41 7.07 -4.42
C SER A 358 3.07 6.26 -3.18
N SER A 359 3.16 4.92 -3.27
CA SER A 359 3.11 4.05 -2.10
C SER A 359 4.51 3.88 -1.49
N LEU A 360 4.79 4.63 -0.42
CA LEU A 360 6.03 4.53 0.36
C LEU A 360 6.22 3.16 1.04
N THR A 361 5.15 2.37 1.15
CA THR A 361 5.16 0.98 1.65
C THR A 361 6.09 0.05 0.87
N LYS A 362 6.37 0.37 -0.42
CA LYS A 362 7.10 -0.51 -1.35
C LYS A 362 8.59 -0.25 -1.30
N VAL A 363 9.24 -0.07 -2.45
CA VAL A 363 10.71 0.11 -2.57
C VAL A 363 11.26 1.25 -1.73
N PHE A 364 10.47 2.30 -1.48
CA PHE A 364 10.88 3.39 -0.61
C PHE A 364 11.20 2.89 0.81
N SER A 365 10.32 2.11 1.44
CA SER A 365 10.60 1.45 2.72
C SER A 365 11.48 0.21 2.55
N GLY A 366 11.14 -0.72 1.66
CA GLY A 366 11.90 -1.96 1.42
C GLY A 366 11.78 -3.04 2.51
N ASP A 367 11.68 -2.66 3.78
CA ASP A 367 11.68 -3.60 4.91
C ASP A 367 10.39 -4.42 5.09
N SER A 368 9.31 -4.09 4.37
CA SER A 368 8.01 -4.79 4.50
C SER A 368 7.46 -4.81 5.94
N ASN A 369 7.66 -3.73 6.71
CA ASN A 369 7.25 -3.62 8.11
C ASN A 369 6.47 -2.34 8.46
N VAL A 370 6.20 -1.49 7.47
CA VAL A 370 5.51 -0.22 7.66
C VAL A 370 4.78 0.18 6.38
N MET A 371 3.59 0.72 6.52
CA MET A 371 2.84 1.31 5.41
C MET A 371 3.05 2.81 5.38
N GLY A 372 3.01 3.35 4.17
CA GLY A 372 3.03 4.78 3.93
C GLY A 372 2.63 5.11 2.50
N GLY A 373 2.22 6.35 2.29
CA GLY A 373 2.00 6.94 0.98
C GLY A 373 2.36 8.42 0.98
N CYS A 374 2.51 8.99 -0.21
CA CYS A 374 2.59 10.43 -0.37
C CYS A 374 1.87 10.90 -1.64
N THR A 375 1.46 12.16 -1.64
CA THR A 375 1.20 12.91 -2.87
C THR A 375 2.20 14.04 -2.99
N VAL A 376 2.70 14.27 -4.20
CA VAL A 376 3.49 15.43 -4.57
C VAL A 376 2.66 16.30 -5.49
N LEU A 377 2.44 17.55 -5.10
CA LEU A 377 1.81 18.54 -5.98
C LEU A 377 2.85 19.10 -6.94
N ASN A 378 2.57 19.04 -8.24
CA ASN A 378 3.49 19.59 -9.22
C ASN A 378 3.39 21.11 -9.25
N SER A 379 4.43 21.81 -8.75
CA SER A 379 4.48 23.28 -8.72
C SER A 379 4.44 23.94 -10.11
N LYS A 380 4.75 23.20 -11.18
CA LYS A 380 4.66 23.67 -12.57
C LYS A 380 3.24 23.53 -13.16
N SER A 381 2.36 22.76 -12.52
CA SER A 381 1.02 22.48 -13.04
C SER A 381 0.10 23.71 -12.91
N PRO A 382 -0.77 23.99 -13.91
CA PRO A 382 -1.81 25.01 -13.79
C PRO A 382 -2.85 24.67 -12.70
N TRP A 383 -2.93 23.39 -12.26
CA TRP A 383 -3.81 22.94 -11.19
C TRP A 383 -3.23 23.17 -9.79
N TYR A 384 -1.92 23.45 -9.68
CA TYR A 384 -1.22 23.58 -8.40
C TYR A 384 -1.91 24.52 -7.40
N PRO A 385 -2.31 25.76 -7.75
CA PRO A 385 -2.94 26.66 -6.77
C PRO A 385 -4.28 26.13 -6.26
N LYS A 386 -5.03 25.40 -7.10
CA LYS A 386 -6.33 24.82 -6.73
C LYS A 386 -6.15 23.67 -5.74
N PHE A 387 -5.24 22.74 -6.04
CA PHE A 387 -4.91 21.64 -5.13
C PHE A 387 -4.33 22.16 -3.81
N GLN A 388 -3.39 23.10 -3.86
CA GLN A 388 -2.81 23.70 -2.68
C GLN A 388 -3.88 24.36 -1.79
N ASN A 389 -4.85 25.06 -2.40
CA ASN A 389 -5.94 25.69 -1.66
C ASN A 389 -6.86 24.66 -0.98
N ILE A 390 -7.28 23.62 -1.70
CA ILE A 390 -8.15 22.58 -1.13
C ILE A 390 -7.44 21.79 -0.04
N LEU A 391 -6.17 21.42 -0.25
CA LEU A 391 -5.42 20.63 0.72
C LEU A 391 -5.08 21.40 2.01
N LYS A 392 -5.06 22.75 2.01
CA LYS A 392 -4.98 23.54 3.26
C LYS A 392 -6.13 23.24 4.24
N HIS A 393 -7.28 22.79 3.73
CA HIS A 393 -8.47 22.53 4.53
C HIS A 393 -8.82 21.03 4.61
N GLN A 394 -8.52 20.25 3.59
CA GLN A 394 -8.84 18.82 3.55
C GLN A 394 -7.75 17.90 4.11
N TYR A 395 -6.48 18.31 4.09
CA TYR A 395 -5.39 17.46 4.54
C TYR A 395 -5.36 17.37 6.07
N GLU A 396 -5.35 16.14 6.58
CA GLU A 396 -5.16 15.80 7.98
C GLU A 396 -3.90 14.93 8.09
N ASP A 397 -2.92 15.33 8.91
CA ASP A 397 -1.73 14.49 9.17
C ASP A 397 -2.12 13.31 10.07
N THR A 398 -2.38 12.17 9.43
CA THR A 398 -2.81 10.93 10.09
C THR A 398 -1.73 9.87 10.13
N VAL A 399 -0.50 10.20 9.69
CA VAL A 399 0.64 9.28 9.77
C VAL A 399 1.03 9.14 11.24
N TRP A 400 0.98 7.91 11.76
CA TRP A 400 1.38 7.64 13.14
C TRP A 400 2.86 7.91 13.36
N GLY A 401 3.23 8.41 14.55
CA GLY A 401 4.58 8.85 14.86
C GLY A 401 5.64 7.74 14.69
N GLU A 402 5.36 6.54 15.20
CA GLU A 402 6.27 5.40 15.03
C GLU A 402 6.37 4.96 13.58
N ASP A 403 5.27 4.94 12.84
CA ASP A 403 5.30 4.58 11.42
C ASP A 403 6.15 5.59 10.64
N ALA A 404 6.08 6.88 10.96
CA ALA A 404 6.96 7.88 10.37
C ALA A 404 8.45 7.62 10.69
N ILE A 405 8.78 7.24 11.92
CA ILE A 405 10.15 6.91 12.34
C ILE A 405 10.67 5.68 11.59
N TYR A 406 9.86 4.62 11.48
CA TYR A 406 10.22 3.42 10.73
C TYR A 406 10.38 3.74 9.24
N LEU A 407 9.44 4.47 8.63
CA LEU A 407 9.54 4.91 7.23
C LEU A 407 10.80 5.75 6.99
N GLU A 408 11.11 6.69 7.89
CA GLU A 408 12.31 7.53 7.77
C GLU A 408 13.56 6.66 7.82
N ARG A 409 13.68 5.76 8.81
CA ARG A 409 14.82 4.88 8.96
C ARG A 409 15.03 4.00 7.73
N ASN A 410 13.97 3.31 7.30
CA ASN A 410 14.03 2.31 6.24
C ASN A 410 14.32 2.92 4.86
N SER A 411 14.03 4.21 4.66
CA SER A 411 14.26 4.88 3.38
C SER A 411 15.61 5.60 3.26
N ARG A 412 16.48 5.53 4.27
CA ARG A 412 17.81 6.20 4.25
C ARG A 412 18.73 5.67 3.14
N ASP A 413 18.60 4.40 2.79
CA ASP A 413 19.40 3.71 1.76
C ASP A 413 18.61 3.41 0.48
N PHE A 414 17.41 3.99 0.32
CA PHE A 414 16.51 3.78 -0.82
C PHE A 414 17.22 3.88 -2.17
N ALA A 415 18.08 4.88 -2.37
CA ALA A 415 18.80 5.05 -3.64
C ALA A 415 19.75 3.89 -3.97
N ASN A 416 20.53 3.45 -2.99
CA ASN A 416 21.46 2.33 -3.17
C ASN A 416 20.69 1.03 -3.43
N ARG A 417 19.60 0.80 -2.69
CA ARG A 417 18.73 -0.37 -2.87
C ARG A 417 18.10 -0.39 -4.25
N ASN A 418 17.56 0.74 -4.73
CA ASN A 418 16.94 0.83 -6.05
C ASN A 418 17.93 0.52 -7.18
N ASN A 419 19.17 1.00 -7.10
CA ASN A 419 20.20 0.69 -8.11
C ASN A 419 20.51 -0.81 -8.16
N HIS A 420 20.72 -1.44 -7.00
CA HIS A 420 20.97 -2.88 -6.92
C HIS A 420 19.77 -3.71 -7.43
N ILE A 421 18.55 -3.30 -7.08
CA ILE A 421 17.31 -3.92 -7.56
C ILE A 421 17.22 -3.82 -9.09
N ASN A 422 17.54 -2.67 -9.69
CA ASN A 422 17.54 -2.50 -11.14
C ASN A 422 18.51 -3.47 -11.80
N GLU A 423 19.76 -3.57 -11.31
CA GLU A 423 20.78 -4.48 -11.85
C GLU A 423 20.37 -5.95 -11.73
N ASN A 424 19.86 -6.35 -10.56
CA ASN A 424 19.38 -7.71 -10.32
C ASN A 424 18.19 -8.06 -11.23
N ALA A 425 17.24 -7.14 -11.40
CA ALA A 425 16.05 -7.37 -12.23
C ALA A 425 16.41 -7.56 -13.69
N GLU A 426 17.34 -6.77 -14.23
CA GLU A 426 17.83 -6.97 -15.60
C GLU A 426 18.46 -8.35 -15.78
N ALA A 427 19.29 -8.80 -14.84
CA ALA A 427 19.90 -10.13 -14.90
C ALA A 427 18.85 -11.27 -14.87
N VAL A 428 17.83 -11.14 -14.03
CA VAL A 428 16.72 -12.11 -13.96
C VAL A 428 15.90 -12.11 -15.25
N VAL A 429 15.61 -10.94 -15.82
CA VAL A 429 14.89 -10.81 -17.10
C VAL A 429 15.66 -11.49 -18.24
N GLU A 430 16.96 -11.25 -18.35
CA GLU A 430 17.80 -11.87 -19.39
C GLU A 430 17.80 -13.41 -19.32
N LEU A 431 17.71 -13.98 -18.12
CA LEU A 431 17.60 -15.42 -17.91
C LEU A 431 16.21 -15.93 -18.33
N LEU A 432 15.15 -15.24 -17.89
CA LEU A 432 13.76 -15.63 -18.15
C LEU A 432 13.41 -15.56 -19.64
N GLU A 433 13.89 -14.55 -20.37
CA GLU A 433 13.65 -14.39 -21.82
C GLU A 433 14.26 -15.52 -22.67
N LYS A 434 15.29 -16.21 -22.16
CA LYS A 434 15.94 -17.33 -22.85
C LYS A 434 15.28 -18.68 -22.57
N SER A 435 14.35 -18.75 -21.62
CA SER A 435 13.77 -20.01 -21.16
C SER A 435 12.60 -20.45 -22.07
N PRO A 436 12.59 -21.70 -22.55
CA PRO A 436 11.45 -22.23 -23.32
C PRO A 436 10.16 -22.38 -22.51
N LEU A 437 10.24 -22.35 -21.16
CA LEU A 437 9.06 -22.38 -20.28
C LEU A 437 8.27 -21.08 -20.28
N VAL A 438 8.93 -19.97 -20.59
CA VAL A 438 8.37 -18.63 -20.48
C VAL A 438 7.81 -18.24 -21.84
N LYS A 439 6.48 -18.10 -21.91
CA LYS A 439 5.75 -17.65 -23.09
C LYS A 439 5.96 -16.16 -23.36
N LYS A 440 6.00 -15.36 -22.29
CA LYS A 440 6.10 -13.91 -22.37
C LYS A 440 6.73 -13.33 -21.12
N VAL A 441 7.59 -12.33 -21.31
CA VAL A 441 8.12 -11.48 -20.24
C VAL A 441 7.54 -10.08 -20.39
N PHE A 442 7.09 -9.51 -19.28
CA PHE A 442 6.73 -8.11 -19.16
C PHE A 442 7.81 -7.44 -18.32
N TYR A 443 8.50 -6.46 -18.93
CA TYR A 443 9.49 -5.61 -18.29
C TYR A 443 9.60 -4.30 -19.09
N PRO A 444 9.71 -3.10 -18.49
CA PRO A 444 9.63 -1.85 -19.24
C PRO A 444 10.70 -1.70 -20.34
N LYS A 445 11.88 -2.30 -20.14
CA LYS A 445 13.00 -2.30 -21.11
C LYS A 445 12.69 -3.04 -22.42
N THR A 446 11.79 -4.03 -22.37
CA THR A 446 11.46 -4.93 -23.50
C THR A 446 9.99 -4.86 -23.91
N ALA A 447 9.16 -4.11 -23.17
CA ALA A 447 7.77 -3.86 -23.52
C ALA A 447 7.62 -3.01 -24.81
N PRO A 448 6.54 -3.18 -25.59
CA PRO A 448 6.26 -2.32 -26.76
C PRO A 448 6.21 -0.82 -26.41
N SER A 449 5.74 -0.48 -25.21
CA SER A 449 5.69 0.88 -24.67
C SER A 449 7.03 1.41 -24.15
N LYS A 450 8.16 0.73 -24.44
CA LYS A 450 9.50 1.15 -23.97
C LYS A 450 9.79 2.61 -24.27
N HIS A 451 9.46 3.06 -25.48
CA HIS A 451 9.74 4.43 -25.92
C HIS A 451 9.03 5.49 -25.05
N HIS A 452 7.82 5.19 -24.55
CA HIS A 452 7.13 6.03 -23.56
C HIS A 452 7.84 6.02 -22.20
N TYR A 453 8.35 4.86 -21.76
CA TYR A 453 9.14 4.77 -20.53
C TYR A 453 10.46 5.56 -20.63
N GLU A 454 11.20 5.42 -21.74
CA GLU A 454 12.46 6.15 -21.95
C GLU A 454 12.27 7.66 -21.93
N ALA A 455 11.11 8.16 -22.41
CA ALA A 455 10.80 9.58 -22.44
C ALA A 455 10.65 10.21 -21.03
N ILE A 456 10.41 9.39 -20.00
CA ILE A 456 10.25 9.82 -18.60
C ILE A 456 11.34 9.27 -17.68
N LYS A 457 12.22 8.42 -18.19
CA LYS A 457 13.28 7.81 -17.40
C LYS A 457 14.28 8.87 -16.96
N THR A 458 14.63 8.89 -15.67
CA THR A 458 15.64 9.83 -15.17
C THR A 458 17.02 9.47 -15.74
N PRO A 459 17.98 10.42 -15.80
CA PRO A 459 19.32 10.17 -16.36
C PRO A 459 20.04 8.96 -15.73
N ASN A 460 19.86 8.74 -14.43
CA ASN A 460 20.47 7.63 -13.68
C ASN A 460 19.47 6.51 -13.35
N GLY A 461 18.24 6.59 -13.86
CA GLY A 461 17.19 5.64 -13.55
C GLY A 461 17.42 4.27 -14.18
N GLY A 462 16.78 3.23 -13.63
CA GLY A 462 16.64 1.91 -14.26
C GLY A 462 15.21 1.65 -14.74
N TYR A 463 14.87 0.37 -14.92
CA TYR A 463 13.52 -0.07 -15.33
C TYR A 463 12.71 -0.69 -14.17
N GLY A 464 13.21 -0.58 -12.94
CA GLY A 464 12.57 -1.08 -11.74
C GLY A 464 12.83 -2.57 -11.47
N GLY A 465 12.36 -3.01 -10.30
CA GLY A 465 12.52 -4.39 -9.81
C GLY A 465 11.35 -5.33 -10.07
N LEU A 466 10.25 -4.83 -10.65
CA LEU A 466 9.06 -5.62 -10.89
C LEU A 466 9.15 -6.26 -12.28
N VAL A 467 8.93 -7.58 -12.34
CA VAL A 467 8.92 -8.38 -13.55
C VAL A 467 7.67 -9.25 -13.52
N SER A 468 6.99 -9.41 -14.65
CA SER A 468 5.91 -10.40 -14.76
C SER A 468 6.23 -11.36 -15.89
N ILE A 469 5.96 -12.64 -15.69
CA ILE A 469 6.12 -13.67 -16.73
C ILE A 469 4.82 -14.44 -16.90
N VAL A 470 4.57 -14.89 -18.12
CA VAL A 470 3.51 -15.85 -18.44
C VAL A 470 4.18 -17.15 -18.81
N LEU A 471 3.80 -18.23 -18.15
CA LEU A 471 4.27 -19.58 -18.48
C LEU A 471 3.36 -20.19 -19.56
N ASN A 472 3.86 -21.21 -20.27
CA ASN A 472 3.13 -21.79 -21.41
C ASN A 472 1.77 -22.37 -21.04
N ASP A 473 1.64 -22.92 -19.83
CA ASP A 473 0.44 -23.57 -19.33
C ASP A 473 0.34 -23.50 -17.80
N GLU A 474 -0.81 -23.89 -17.26
CA GLU A 474 -1.10 -23.85 -15.82
C GLU A 474 -0.18 -24.77 -15.00
N ASP A 475 0.16 -25.93 -15.55
CA ASP A 475 1.00 -26.91 -14.86
C ASP A 475 2.45 -26.39 -14.72
N SER A 476 2.99 -25.78 -15.76
CA SER A 476 4.30 -25.12 -15.73
C SER A 476 4.30 -23.90 -14.80
N ALA A 477 3.23 -23.10 -14.78
CA ALA A 477 3.06 -21.99 -13.84
C ALA A 477 3.08 -22.46 -12.38
N LYS A 478 2.29 -23.50 -12.06
CA LYS A 478 2.23 -24.12 -10.73
C LYS A 478 3.59 -24.67 -10.31
N ARG A 479 4.22 -25.49 -11.15
CA ARG A 479 5.53 -26.09 -10.85
C ARG A 479 6.61 -25.04 -10.67
N PHE A 480 6.67 -24.05 -11.55
CA PHE A 480 7.66 -22.97 -11.47
C PHE A 480 7.48 -22.17 -10.18
N PHE A 481 6.26 -21.71 -9.88
CA PHE A 481 5.97 -20.97 -8.67
C PHE A 481 6.30 -21.80 -7.42
N ASP A 482 5.84 -23.04 -7.33
CA ASP A 482 6.07 -23.90 -6.17
C ASP A 482 7.57 -24.20 -5.96
N THR A 483 8.33 -24.37 -7.04
CA THR A 483 9.78 -24.68 -7.00
C THR A 483 10.65 -23.46 -6.69
N LEU A 484 10.26 -22.26 -7.13
CA LEU A 484 11.05 -21.05 -6.97
C LEU A 484 11.24 -20.70 -5.48
N GLN A 485 12.49 -20.70 -5.03
CA GLN A 485 12.86 -20.49 -3.62
C GLN A 485 13.02 -19.01 -3.28
N THR A 486 11.94 -18.25 -3.46
CA THR A 486 11.83 -16.83 -3.04
C THR A 486 10.79 -16.68 -1.94
N ALA A 487 10.71 -15.52 -1.29
CA ALA A 487 9.53 -15.20 -0.48
C ALA A 487 8.28 -15.23 -1.37
N LYS A 488 7.13 -15.64 -0.82
CA LYS A 488 5.89 -15.80 -1.60
C LYS A 488 4.70 -15.23 -0.87
N GLY A 489 4.06 -14.23 -1.45
CA GLY A 489 2.98 -13.50 -0.80
C GLY A 489 2.56 -12.23 -1.55
N PRO A 490 1.54 -11.52 -1.04
CA PRO A 490 1.14 -10.22 -1.58
C PRO A 490 2.22 -9.15 -1.31
N SER A 491 2.09 -7.98 -1.95
CA SER A 491 3.07 -6.86 -1.95
C SER A 491 4.19 -6.98 -3.00
N LEU A 492 5.11 -6.01 -3.01
CA LEU A 492 6.27 -5.84 -3.90
C LEU A 492 7.23 -4.78 -3.34
N GLY A 493 8.39 -4.61 -3.98
CA GLY A 493 9.38 -3.58 -3.66
C GLY A 493 10.07 -3.82 -2.32
N THR A 494 10.32 -5.08 -1.99
CA THR A 494 10.94 -5.49 -0.73
C THR A 494 12.46 -5.65 -0.87
N ASN A 495 13.18 -5.66 0.25
CA ASN A 495 14.64 -5.88 0.27
C ASN A 495 15.04 -7.31 -0.14
N PHE A 496 14.08 -8.24 -0.16
CA PHE A 496 14.20 -9.61 -0.62
C PHE A 496 13.25 -9.85 -1.80
N THR A 497 13.53 -10.85 -2.61
CA THR A 497 12.72 -11.20 -3.77
C THR A 497 11.41 -11.83 -3.32
N LEU A 498 10.30 -11.29 -3.82
CA LEU A 498 8.94 -11.69 -3.48
C LEU A 498 8.17 -12.06 -4.75
N THR A 499 7.55 -13.24 -4.76
CA THR A 499 6.85 -13.78 -5.93
C THR A 499 5.38 -14.08 -5.60
N CYS A 500 4.46 -13.87 -6.54
CA CYS A 500 3.09 -14.35 -6.43
C CYS A 500 2.45 -14.71 -7.78
N PRO A 501 1.49 -15.66 -7.82
CA PRO A 501 0.64 -15.88 -8.97
C PRO A 501 -0.41 -14.76 -9.02
N TYR A 502 -0.06 -13.62 -9.62
CA TYR A 502 -0.80 -12.36 -9.45
C TYR A 502 -2.26 -12.45 -9.84
N ALA A 503 -2.58 -13.06 -11.00
CA ALA A 503 -3.96 -13.20 -11.46
C ALA A 503 -4.80 -14.00 -10.47
N ILE A 504 -4.26 -15.11 -9.95
CA ILE A 504 -4.91 -15.93 -8.93
C ILE A 504 -5.06 -15.13 -7.62
N LEU A 505 -4.00 -14.49 -7.14
CA LEU A 505 -4.01 -13.80 -5.84
C LEU A 505 -4.87 -12.53 -5.82
N ALA A 506 -5.00 -11.81 -6.92
CA ALA A 506 -5.68 -10.51 -6.95
C ALA A 506 -7.04 -10.53 -7.63
N HIS A 507 -7.31 -11.54 -8.47
CA HIS A 507 -8.45 -11.56 -9.39
C HIS A 507 -9.09 -12.94 -9.54
N TYR A 508 -8.98 -13.81 -8.54
CA TYR A 508 -9.49 -15.20 -8.60
C TYR A 508 -10.96 -15.28 -9.05
N GLY A 509 -11.81 -14.40 -8.51
CA GLY A 509 -13.24 -14.37 -8.83
C GLY A 509 -13.58 -13.71 -10.17
N GLU A 510 -12.61 -13.18 -10.90
CA GLU A 510 -12.82 -12.40 -12.14
C GLU A 510 -11.76 -12.67 -13.22
N LEU A 511 -11.20 -13.90 -13.26
CA LEU A 511 -10.12 -14.27 -14.18
C LEU A 511 -10.45 -13.98 -15.65
N ASP A 512 -11.61 -14.40 -16.14
CA ASP A 512 -12.01 -14.18 -17.54
C ASP A 512 -12.09 -12.68 -17.89
N PHE A 513 -12.48 -11.83 -16.92
CA PHE A 513 -12.53 -10.38 -17.09
C PHE A 513 -11.12 -9.79 -17.22
N VAL A 514 -10.18 -10.16 -16.34
CA VAL A 514 -8.82 -9.60 -16.37
C VAL A 514 -7.97 -10.15 -17.52
N GLU A 515 -8.25 -11.39 -17.96
CA GLU A 515 -7.64 -11.96 -19.16
C GLU A 515 -8.03 -11.20 -20.42
N SER A 516 -9.23 -10.60 -20.47
CA SER A 516 -9.63 -9.73 -21.58
C SER A 516 -8.75 -8.47 -21.73
N PHE A 517 -8.02 -8.08 -20.67
CA PHE A 517 -7.02 -7.01 -20.67
C PHE A 517 -5.57 -7.51 -20.72
N GLY A 518 -5.37 -8.82 -20.91
CA GLY A 518 -4.05 -9.45 -21.04
C GLY A 518 -3.40 -9.89 -19.72
N VAL A 519 -4.12 -9.87 -18.60
CA VAL A 519 -3.65 -10.44 -17.32
C VAL A 519 -3.94 -11.94 -17.33
N ASP A 520 -3.02 -12.71 -17.93
CA ASP A 520 -3.13 -14.17 -18.09
C ASP A 520 -3.19 -14.91 -16.74
N ARG A 521 -4.05 -15.94 -16.60
CA ARG A 521 -4.16 -16.73 -15.36
C ARG A 521 -2.87 -17.45 -14.97
N ASN A 522 -1.97 -17.69 -15.92
CA ASN A 522 -0.66 -18.30 -15.72
C ASN A 522 0.45 -17.26 -15.44
N LEU A 523 0.07 -16.01 -15.14
CA LEU A 523 1.02 -14.94 -14.84
C LEU A 523 1.59 -15.07 -13.43
N VAL A 524 2.92 -15.13 -13.36
CA VAL A 524 3.70 -15.04 -12.12
C VAL A 524 4.39 -13.69 -12.08
N ARG A 525 4.14 -12.92 -11.01
CA ARG A 525 4.77 -11.61 -10.76
C ARG A 525 5.91 -11.78 -9.77
N ILE A 526 7.06 -11.23 -10.12
CA ILE A 526 8.32 -11.31 -9.38
C ILE A 526 8.75 -9.88 -9.04
N SER A 527 8.89 -9.59 -7.75
CA SER A 527 9.51 -8.36 -7.26
C SER A 527 10.92 -8.68 -6.81
N VAL A 528 11.91 -8.36 -7.63
CA VAL A 528 13.32 -8.65 -7.39
C VAL A 528 13.87 -7.78 -6.25
N GLY A 529 14.63 -8.40 -5.35
CA GLY A 529 15.21 -7.80 -4.16
C GLY A 529 16.74 -7.61 -4.23
N LEU A 530 17.37 -7.59 -3.05
CA LEU A 530 18.78 -7.26 -2.85
C LEU A 530 19.70 -8.48 -2.68
N GLU A 531 19.19 -9.69 -2.95
CA GLU A 531 20.01 -10.89 -2.89
C GLU A 531 21.28 -10.74 -3.75
N PRO A 532 22.39 -11.42 -3.39
CA PRO A 532 23.56 -11.47 -4.25
C PRO A 532 23.16 -11.99 -5.63
N LYS A 533 23.50 -11.23 -6.67
CA LYS A 533 23.08 -11.49 -8.05
C LYS A 533 23.31 -12.94 -8.48
N GLU A 534 24.49 -13.49 -8.19
CA GLU A 534 24.85 -14.86 -8.57
C GLU A 534 24.00 -15.91 -7.84
N GLU A 535 23.60 -15.66 -6.60
CA GLU A 535 22.71 -16.55 -5.84
C GLU A 535 21.28 -16.46 -6.37
N LEU A 536 20.81 -15.24 -6.64
CA LEU A 536 19.50 -15.00 -7.22
C LEU A 536 19.35 -15.73 -8.57
N ILE A 537 20.33 -15.57 -9.46
CA ILE A 537 20.33 -16.25 -10.77
C ILE A 537 20.30 -17.78 -10.59
N ARG A 538 21.10 -18.34 -9.69
CA ARG A 538 21.06 -19.80 -9.40
C ARG A 538 19.69 -20.28 -8.92
N VAL A 539 18.99 -19.49 -8.10
CA VAL A 539 17.63 -19.80 -7.63
C VAL A 539 16.66 -19.91 -8.82
N PHE A 540 16.72 -18.96 -9.76
CA PHE A 540 15.88 -19.00 -10.97
C PHE A 540 16.30 -20.11 -11.93
N GLU A 541 17.58 -20.32 -12.19
CA GLU A 541 18.09 -21.42 -13.03
C GLU A 541 17.64 -22.79 -12.53
N LYS A 542 17.72 -23.01 -11.21
CA LYS A 542 17.23 -24.23 -10.58
C LYS A 542 15.73 -24.42 -10.76
N ALA A 543 14.93 -23.36 -10.56
CA ALA A 543 13.49 -23.45 -10.75
C ALA A 543 13.11 -23.74 -12.22
N LEU A 544 13.78 -23.09 -13.18
CA LEU A 544 13.57 -23.32 -14.61
C LEU A 544 13.95 -24.74 -15.02
N SER A 545 15.13 -25.22 -14.62
CA SER A 545 15.63 -26.56 -14.98
C SER A 545 14.79 -27.72 -14.41
N VAL A 546 14.20 -27.57 -13.23
CA VAL A 546 13.31 -28.59 -12.64
C VAL A 546 11.95 -28.65 -13.36
N CYS A 547 11.55 -27.55 -14.01
CA CYS A 547 10.23 -27.42 -14.63
C CYS A 547 10.21 -27.66 -16.15
N GLN A 548 11.39 -27.66 -16.80
CA GLN A 548 11.62 -28.07 -18.20
C GLN A 548 11.45 -29.57 -18.33
#